data_AF-A0A316L4G1-F1
#
_entry.id   AF-A0A316L4G1-F1
#
_cell.length_a   1.000
_cell.length_b   1.000
_cell.length_c   1.000
_cell.angle_alpha   90.00
_cell.angle_beta   90.00
_cell.angle_gamma   90.00
#
_symmetry.space_group_name_H-M   'P 1'
#
loop_
_entity.id
_entity.type
_entity.pdbx_description
1 polymer ?
#
loop_
_entity_poly.entity_id
_entity_poly.type
_entity_poly.pdbx_seq_one_letter_code
_entity_poly.pdbx_strand_id
1 'polypeptide(L)'
;MVRGTCGAVDVHAQSFGDPESQRLAQSMLIRENDQYNAAFPARRIADVTLVLTDGRELQSSPTKALGDPEDPVALETVVANYRSYAGPILGEARKTSIEHLVLNDSDLPALLRLLTQTV
;
A
#
# COMPACT_ATOMS: atom_id res chain seq x y z
N MET A 1 -0.62 -4.10 12.10
CA MET A 1 -0.71 -4.28 13.57
C MET A 1 -1.93 -3.57 14.14
N VAL A 2 -2.02 -2.24 14.11
CA VAL A 2 -3.19 -1.53 14.68
C VAL A 2 -4.46 -1.72 13.85
N ARG A 3 -4.40 -1.42 12.55
CA ARG A 3 -5.57 -1.40 11.65
C ARG A 3 -5.73 -2.66 10.80
N GLY A 4 -4.76 -3.59 10.87
CA GLY A 4 -4.68 -4.77 10.00
C GLY A 4 -4.43 -4.47 8.50
N THR A 5 -4.54 -3.20 8.10
CA THR A 5 -4.38 -2.71 6.73
C THR A 5 -3.58 -1.40 6.74
N CYS A 6 -3.15 -0.94 5.57
CA CYS A 6 -2.52 0.35 5.36
C CYS A 6 -2.96 0.88 3.99
N GLY A 7 -3.79 1.90 3.97
CA GLY A 7 -4.33 2.54 2.77
C GLY A 7 -4.03 4.03 2.71
N ALA A 8 -4.52 4.70 1.65
CA ALA A 8 -4.26 6.12 1.41
C ALA A 8 -4.66 7.02 2.60
N VAL A 9 -5.75 6.72 3.29
CA VAL A 9 -6.20 7.49 4.46
C VAL A 9 -5.22 7.41 5.64
N ASP A 10 -4.46 6.32 5.76
CA ASP A 10 -3.56 6.10 6.90
C ASP A 10 -2.29 6.97 6.82
N VAL A 11 -1.99 7.54 5.65
CA VAL A 11 -0.88 8.48 5.44
C VAL A 11 -1.29 9.95 5.49
N HIS A 12 -2.57 10.25 5.78
CA HIS A 12 -3.01 11.62 6.00
C HIS A 12 -2.54 12.14 7.35
N ALA A 13 -2.23 13.44 7.45
CA ALA A 13 -1.73 14.06 8.68
C ALA A 13 -2.65 13.82 9.90
N GLN A 14 -3.96 13.74 9.69
CA GLN A 14 -4.95 13.46 10.74
C GLN A 14 -4.80 12.04 11.33
N SER A 15 -4.34 11.08 10.53
CA SER A 15 -4.18 9.68 10.93
C SER A 15 -2.96 9.46 11.85
N PHE A 16 -2.01 10.40 11.86
CA PHE A 16 -0.82 10.31 12.71
C PHE A 16 -1.09 10.59 14.19
N GLY A 17 -2.28 11.08 14.53
CA GLY A 17 -2.72 11.30 15.91
C GLY A 17 -3.20 10.05 16.64
N ASP A 18 -3.26 8.89 15.98
CA ASP A 18 -3.76 7.65 16.59
C ASP A 18 -2.84 7.17 17.74
N PRO A 19 -3.33 7.14 19.00
CA PRO A 19 -2.49 6.86 20.16
C PRO A 19 -1.82 5.48 20.11
N GLU A 20 -2.50 4.45 19.60
CA GLU A 20 -1.94 3.10 19.50
C GLU A 20 -0.84 3.00 18.44
N SER A 21 -1.00 3.67 17.31
CA SER A 21 0.05 3.77 16.29
C SER A 21 1.28 4.51 16.83
N GLN A 22 1.08 5.61 17.57
CA GLN A 22 2.18 6.35 18.21
C GLN A 22 2.89 5.52 19.27
N ARG A 23 2.14 4.81 20.13
CA ARG A 23 2.69 3.93 21.16
C ARG A 23 3.59 2.85 20.54
N LEU A 24 3.15 2.19 19.47
CA LEU A 24 3.95 1.19 18.78
C LEU A 24 5.18 1.82 18.11
N ALA A 25 5.02 2.93 17.38
CA ALA A 25 6.14 3.61 16.72
C ALA A 25 7.24 4.02 17.71
N GLN A 26 6.87 4.53 18.89
CA GLN A 26 7.82 4.91 19.93
C GLN A 26 8.59 3.73 20.55
N SER A 27 8.01 2.52 20.49
CA SER A 27 8.65 1.29 20.97
C SER A 27 9.53 0.57 19.94
N MET A 28 9.49 1.00 18.67
CA MET A 28 10.17 0.29 17.59
C MET A 28 11.69 0.50 17.63
N LEU A 29 12.43 -0.60 17.46
CA LEU A 29 13.86 -0.60 17.19
C LEU A 29 14.09 -1.11 15.77
N ILE A 30 14.81 -0.33 14.97
CA ILE A 30 15.23 -0.74 13.62
C ILE A 30 16.61 -1.38 13.72
N ARG A 31 16.78 -2.52 13.05
CA ARG A 31 18.02 -3.28 12.98
C ARG A 31 18.28 -3.67 11.54
N GLU A 32 19.53 -3.55 11.13
CA GLU A 32 19.98 -4.02 9.83
C GLU A 32 20.22 -5.53 9.88
N ASN A 33 20.16 -6.16 8.70
CA ASN A 33 20.45 -7.57 8.52
C ASN A 33 21.34 -7.71 7.28
N ASP A 34 22.55 -8.25 7.45
CA ASP A 34 23.53 -8.36 6.37
C ASP A 34 23.02 -9.16 5.17
N GLN A 35 22.19 -10.18 5.40
CA GLN A 35 21.60 -10.97 4.31
C GLN A 35 20.59 -10.16 3.51
N TYR A 36 19.82 -9.30 4.17
CA TYR A 36 18.84 -8.43 3.49
C TYR A 36 19.55 -7.27 2.78
N ASN A 37 20.58 -6.72 3.40
CA ASN A 37 21.44 -5.71 2.78
C ASN A 37 22.12 -6.25 1.51
N ALA A 38 22.64 -7.49 1.54
CA ALA A 38 23.23 -8.12 0.38
C ALA A 38 22.22 -8.39 -0.76
N ALA A 39 20.93 -8.52 -0.45
CA ALA A 39 19.87 -8.74 -1.43
C ALA A 39 19.34 -7.41 -2.03
N PHE A 40 19.62 -6.27 -1.40
CA PHE A 40 19.21 -4.95 -1.87
C PHE A 40 20.08 -4.47 -3.05
N PRO A 41 19.53 -3.76 -4.06
CA PRO A 41 18.13 -3.33 -4.20
C PRO A 41 17.20 -4.36 -4.85
N ALA A 42 17.76 -5.46 -5.36
CA ALA A 42 17.02 -6.45 -6.14
C ALA A 42 15.88 -7.12 -5.37
N ARG A 43 16.01 -7.28 -4.05
CA ARG A 43 14.95 -7.75 -3.16
C ARG A 43 14.92 -6.90 -1.90
N ARG A 44 13.82 -6.19 -1.68
CA ARG A 44 13.57 -5.44 -0.44
C ARG A 44 12.88 -6.36 0.55
N ILE A 45 13.61 -6.81 1.55
CA ILE A 45 13.17 -7.81 2.53
C ILE A 45 13.10 -7.18 3.91
N ALA A 46 12.06 -7.51 4.67
CA ALA A 46 11.95 -7.18 6.08
C ALA A 46 11.25 -8.30 6.85
N ASP A 47 11.52 -8.38 8.15
CA ASP A 47 10.72 -9.13 9.12
C ASP A 47 10.48 -8.26 10.36
N VAL A 48 9.56 -8.71 11.21
CA VAL A 48 9.17 -8.03 12.44
C VAL A 48 9.09 -9.05 13.56
N THR A 49 9.72 -8.73 14.69
CA THR A 49 9.50 -9.41 15.97
C THR A 49 8.73 -8.51 16.91
N LEU A 50 7.62 -9.02 17.45
CA LEU A 50 6.85 -8.39 18.52
C LEU A 50 7.18 -9.05 19.85
N VAL A 51 7.71 -8.25 20.78
CA VAL A 51 7.89 -8.65 22.17
C VAL A 51 6.66 -8.22 22.97
N LEU A 52 5.92 -9.19 23.50
CA LEU A 52 4.72 -8.96 24.30
C LEU A 52 5.08 -8.58 25.73
N THR A 53 4.13 -8.00 26.47
CA THR A 53 4.35 -7.56 27.86
C THR A 53 4.62 -8.70 28.84
N ASP A 54 4.28 -9.94 28.47
CA ASP A 54 4.61 -11.16 29.22
C ASP A 54 5.95 -11.79 28.80
N GLY A 55 6.70 -11.11 27.92
CA GLY A 55 8.01 -11.55 27.42
C GLY A 55 7.95 -12.52 26.25
N ARG A 56 6.78 -12.97 25.79
CA ARG A 56 6.68 -13.81 24.59
C ARG A 56 7.04 -13.04 23.34
N GLU A 57 7.60 -13.74 22.36
CA GLU A 57 7.94 -13.17 21.06
C GLU A 57 7.09 -13.77 19.94
N LEU A 58 6.61 -12.90 19.04
CA LEU A 58 5.93 -13.28 17.81
C LEU A 58 6.74 -12.75 16.63
N GLN A 59 7.25 -13.64 15.79
CA GLN A 59 8.10 -13.28 14.66
C GLN A 59 7.38 -13.55 13.33
N SER A 60 7.44 -12.59 12.41
CA SER A 60 7.02 -12.82 11.03
C SER A 60 8.08 -13.57 10.23
N SER A 61 7.67 -14.27 9.18
CA SER A 61 8.63 -14.73 8.17
C SER A 61 9.24 -13.55 7.40
N PRO A 62 10.44 -13.71 6.82
CA PRO A 62 11.00 -12.72 5.89
C PRO A 62 10.01 -12.44 4.76
N THR A 63 9.67 -11.16 4.59
CA THR A 63 8.65 -10.71 3.64
C THR A 63 9.28 -9.78 2.62
N LYS A 64 8.98 -10.03 1.35
CA LYS A 64 9.39 -9.13 0.25
C LYS A 64 8.34 -8.06 0.03
N ALA A 65 8.77 -6.87 -0.37
CA ALA A 65 7.87 -5.94 -1.04
C ALA A 65 7.34 -6.56 -2.34
N LEU A 66 6.06 -6.31 -2.65
CA LEU A 66 5.42 -6.75 -3.90
C LEU A 66 5.46 -5.61 -4.93
N GLY A 67 5.42 -5.98 -6.21
CA GLY A 67 5.29 -5.01 -7.31
C GLY A 67 6.62 -4.44 -7.80
N ASP A 68 7.72 -5.18 -7.64
CA ASP A 68 8.96 -4.85 -8.34
C ASP A 68 8.75 -5.03 -9.86
N PRO A 69 9.45 -4.27 -10.72
CA PRO A 69 9.30 -4.40 -12.18
C PRO A 69 9.49 -5.83 -12.70
N GLU A 70 10.37 -6.59 -12.04
CA GLU A 70 10.72 -7.97 -12.32
C GLU A 70 9.73 -8.98 -11.68
N ASP A 71 8.92 -8.55 -10.70
CA ASP A 71 7.89 -9.33 -10.00
C ASP A 71 6.63 -8.48 -9.80
N PRO A 72 5.94 -8.13 -10.92
CA PRO A 72 4.80 -7.23 -10.85
C PRO A 72 3.63 -7.90 -10.15
N VAL A 73 2.85 -7.10 -9.41
CA VAL A 73 1.58 -7.58 -8.86
C VAL A 73 0.60 -7.93 -9.99
N ALA A 74 -0.31 -8.86 -9.70
CA ALA A 74 -1.36 -9.23 -10.63
C ALA A 74 -2.24 -8.02 -10.98
N LEU A 75 -2.74 -7.98 -12.22
CA LEU A 75 -3.56 -6.87 -12.71
C LEU A 75 -4.79 -6.64 -11.83
N GLU A 76 -5.38 -7.71 -11.30
CA GLU A 76 -6.53 -7.68 -10.41
C GLU A 76 -6.23 -6.92 -9.11
N THR A 77 -5.00 -7.05 -8.57
CA THR A 77 -4.55 -6.27 -7.41
C THR A 77 -4.41 -4.79 -7.76
N VAL A 78 -3.87 -4.47 -8.93
CA VAL A 78 -3.76 -3.08 -9.42
C VAL A 78 -5.14 -2.45 -9.58
N VAL A 79 -6.07 -3.16 -10.21
CA VAL A 79 -7.46 -2.72 -10.42
C VAL A 79 -8.20 -2.58 -9.08
N ALA A 80 -8.01 -3.51 -8.14
CA ALA A 80 -8.59 -3.41 -6.80
C ALA A 80 -8.11 -2.17 -6.05
N ASN A 81 -6.81 -1.87 -6.10
CA ASN A 81 -6.23 -0.65 -5.52
C ASN A 81 -6.80 0.60 -6.18
N TYR A 82 -6.84 0.64 -7.51
CA TYR A 82 -7.48 1.73 -8.25
C TYR A 82 -8.91 1.97 -7.76
N ARG A 83 -9.72 0.91 -7.68
CA ARG A 83 -11.11 1.03 -7.26
C ARG A 83 -11.26 1.56 -5.84
N SER A 84 -10.42 1.07 -4.92
CA SER A 84 -10.41 1.51 -3.51
C SER A 84 -10.06 2.99 -3.36
N TYR A 85 -9.12 3.49 -4.16
CA TYR A 85 -8.66 4.88 -4.06
C TYR A 85 -9.54 5.85 -4.83
N ALA A 86 -9.96 5.49 -6.05
CA ALA A 86 -10.72 6.37 -6.92
C ALA A 86 -12.20 6.45 -6.56
N GLY A 87 -12.81 5.35 -6.08
CA GLY A 87 -14.24 5.28 -5.77
C GLY A 87 -14.74 6.37 -4.81
N PRO A 88 -14.09 6.56 -3.64
CA PRO A 88 -14.51 7.58 -2.67
C PRO A 88 -14.45 9.02 -3.18
N ILE A 89 -13.62 9.30 -4.19
CA ILE A 89 -13.38 10.66 -4.70
C ILE A 89 -14.15 10.93 -6.00
N LEU A 90 -14.14 9.99 -6.94
CA LEU A 90 -14.70 10.17 -8.28
C LEU A 90 -16.13 9.64 -8.42
N GLY A 91 -16.58 8.81 -7.49
CA GLY A 91 -17.84 8.07 -7.60
C GLY A 91 -17.79 6.93 -8.62
N GLU A 92 -18.80 6.05 -8.54
CA GLU A 92 -18.81 4.77 -9.27
C GLU A 92 -18.80 4.92 -10.80
N ALA A 93 -19.58 5.86 -11.35
CA ALA A 93 -19.72 6.01 -12.80
C ALA A 93 -18.40 6.46 -13.46
N ARG A 94 -17.77 7.50 -12.90
CA ARG A 94 -16.52 8.07 -13.45
C ARG A 94 -15.36 7.09 -13.29
N LYS A 95 -15.23 6.47 -12.11
CA LYS A 95 -14.25 5.41 -11.84
C LYS A 95 -14.34 4.26 -12.86
N THR A 96 -15.54 3.72 -13.06
CA THR A 96 -15.75 2.59 -13.98
C THR A 96 -15.44 2.95 -15.43
N SER A 97 -15.78 4.18 -15.84
CA SER A 97 -15.52 4.65 -17.22
C SER A 97 -14.02 4.81 -17.48
N ILE A 98 -13.27 5.36 -16.52
CA ILE A 98 -11.81 5.47 -16.59
C ILE A 98 -11.17 4.09 -16.64
N GLU A 99 -11.58 3.17 -15.76
CA GLU A 99 -11.07 1.79 -15.73
C GLU A 99 -11.27 1.10 -17.08
N HIS A 100 -12.47 1.21 -17.67
CA HIS A 100 -12.78 0.60 -18.95
C HIS A 100 -11.88 1.14 -20.09
N LEU A 101 -11.70 2.46 -20.17
CA LEU A 101 -10.85 3.08 -21.21
C LEU A 101 -9.38 2.68 -21.05
N VAL A 102 -8.86 2.70 -19.82
CA VAL A 102 -7.45 2.34 -19.57
C VAL A 102 -7.18 0.87 -19.90
N LEU A 103 -8.12 -0.03 -19.59
CA LEU A 103 -7.91 -1.48 -19.78
C LEU A 103 -8.26 -1.99 -21.19
N ASN A 104 -9.18 -1.34 -21.90
CA ASN A 104 -9.75 -1.90 -23.14
C ASN A 104 -9.67 -0.96 -24.35
N ASP A 105 -9.81 0.35 -24.14
CA ASP A 105 -10.08 1.30 -25.21
C ASP A 105 -9.34 2.61 -24.94
N SER A 106 -8.10 2.68 -25.45
CA SER A 106 -7.18 3.81 -25.26
C SER A 106 -7.61 5.09 -25.99
N ASP A 107 -8.91 5.42 -26.04
CA ASP A 107 -9.45 6.70 -26.46
C ASP A 107 -9.00 7.80 -25.49
N LEU A 108 -7.84 8.37 -25.81
CA LEU A 108 -7.21 9.41 -25.03
C LEU A 108 -8.09 10.67 -24.90
N PRO A 109 -8.75 11.19 -25.96
CA PRO A 109 -9.74 12.27 -25.82
C PRO A 109 -10.89 11.99 -24.84
N ALA A 110 -11.46 10.78 -24.84
CA ALA A 110 -12.49 10.41 -23.87
C ALA A 110 -11.93 10.35 -22.45
N LEU A 111 -10.76 9.74 -22.29
CA LEU A 111 -10.07 9.66 -21.00
C LEU A 111 -9.75 11.05 -20.44
N LEU A 112 -9.20 11.95 -21.25
CA LEU A 112 -8.87 13.31 -20.84
C LEU A 112 -10.09 14.07 -20.33
N ARG A 113 -11.24 13.97 -21.01
CA ARG A 113 -12.50 14.57 -20.53
C ARG A 113 -12.89 14.04 -19.15
N LEU A 114 -12.74 12.75 -18.91
CA LEU A 114 -13.01 12.16 -17.61
C LEU A 114 -11.97 12.55 -16.56
N LEU A 115 -10.72 12.82 -16.91
CA LEU A 115 -9.69 13.21 -15.94
C LEU A 115 -9.79 14.69 -15.53
N THR A 116 -10.26 15.56 -16.41
CA THR A 116 -10.32 17.02 -16.16
C THR A 116 -11.66 17.52 -15.62
N GLN A 117 -12.64 16.65 -15.41
CA GLN A 117 -13.88 17.02 -14.70
C GLN A 117 -13.58 17.40 -13.25
N THR A 118 -14.14 18.52 -12.79
CA THR A 118 -14.09 18.91 -11.37
C THR A 118 -14.83 17.87 -10.52
N VAL A 119 -14.30 17.59 -9.32
CA VAL A 119 -14.95 16.74 -8.30
C VAL A 119 -16.00 17.55 -7.57
#